data_AF-A0A7T5JG87-F1
#
_entry.id   AF-A0A7T5JG87-F1
#
_cell.length_a   1.000
_cell.length_b   1.000
_cell.length_c   1.000
_cell.angle_alpha   90.00
_cell.angle_beta   90.00
_cell.angle_gamma   90.00
#
_symmetry.space_group_name_H-M   'P 1'
#
loop_
_entity.id
_entity.type
_entity.pdbx_description
1 polymer ?
#
loop_
_entity_poly.entity_id
_entity_poly.type
_entity_poly.pdbx_seq_one_letter_code
_entity_poly.pdbx_strand_id
1 'polypeptide(L)' 'MRSLALFGSVARDETTPTSDIDILVELEPPITFDRYMDIKFYLEDNLGKKVDLVSWKSLKPQLQEIVEKEAVHVP' A
#
# COMPACT_ATOMS: atom_id res chain seq x y z
N MET A 1 -0.15 -11.52 6.92
CA MET A 1 -0.01 -10.63 5.76
C MET A 1 0.30 -11.53 4.59
N ARG A 2 -0.48 -11.46 3.52
CA ARG A 2 -0.34 -12.34 2.36
C ARG A 2 0.57 -11.74 1.30
N SER A 3 0.43 -10.45 1.05
CA SER A 3 1.29 -9.72 0.11
C SER A 3 1.36 -8.24 0.49
N LEU A 4 2.47 -7.61 0.09
CA LEU A 4 2.70 -6.17 0.19
C LEU A 4 3.36 -5.70 -1.11
N ALA A 5 2.85 -4.61 -1.67
CA ALA A 5 3.38 -4.03 -2.89
C ALA A 5 3.38 -2.51 -2.81
N LEU A 6 4.39 -1.89 -3.40
CA LEU A 6 4.45 -0.44 -3.60
C LEU A 6 3.75 -0.11 -4.91
N PHE A 7 2.89 0.90 -4.93
CA PHE A 7 2.24 1.35 -6.16
C PHE A 7 2.19 2.89 -6.22
N GLY A 8 1.52 3.43 -7.24
CA GLY A 8 1.31 4.87 -7.35
C GLY A 8 2.57 5.66 -7.71
N SER A 9 2.62 6.93 -7.29
CA SER A 9 3.65 7.87 -7.73
C SER A 9 5.07 7.47 -7.32
N VAL A 10 5.22 6.65 -6.27
CA VAL A 10 6.52 6.11 -5.84
C VAL A 10 6.98 5.01 -6.78
N ALA A 11 6.07 4.13 -7.24
CA ALA A 11 6.42 3.09 -8.20
C ALA A 11 6.72 3.63 -9.60
N ARG A 12 6.24 4.84 -9.94
CA ARG A 12 6.44 5.48 -11.26
C ARG A 12 7.58 6.50 -11.31
N ASP A 13 8.39 6.63 -10.25
CA ASP A 13 9.43 7.67 -10.12
C ASP A 13 8.91 9.13 -10.27
N GLU A 14 7.63 9.35 -10.01
CA GLU A 14 6.95 10.65 -10.09
C GLU A 14 6.80 11.34 -8.71
N THR A 15 7.47 10.79 -7.69
CA THR A 15 7.34 11.24 -6.30
C THR A 15 7.97 12.61 -6.07
N THR A 16 7.22 13.48 -5.37
CA THR A 16 7.72 14.76 -4.87
C THR A 16 8.13 14.65 -3.40
N PRO A 17 8.88 15.61 -2.84
CA PRO A 17 9.23 15.60 -1.42
C PRO A 17 8.04 15.55 -0.45
N THR A 18 6.87 16.00 -0.91
CA THR A 18 5.62 16.03 -0.14
C THR A 18 4.66 14.88 -0.46
N SER A 19 5.02 13.97 -1.37
CA SER A 19 4.16 12.85 -1.74
C SER A 19 4.11 11.79 -0.63
N ASP A 20 2.91 11.26 -0.42
CA ASP A 20 2.67 10.09 0.42
C ASP A 20 3.16 8.81 -0.29
N ILE A 21 3.39 7.74 0.47
CA ILE A 21 3.79 6.44 -0.05
C ILE A 21 2.56 5.53 -0.13
N ASP A 22 2.14 5.18 -1.34
CA ASP A 22 1.00 4.30 -1.57
C ASP A 22 1.41 2.82 -1.48
N ILE A 23 0.90 2.10 -0.48
CA ILE A 23 1.24 0.70 -0.23
C ILE A 23 -0.02 -0.16 -0.30
N LEU A 24 0.01 -1.10 -1.24
CA LEU A 24 -1.03 -2.09 -1.42
C LEU A 24 -0.77 -3.25 -0.44
N VAL A 25 -1.79 -3.61 0.33
CA VAL A 25 -1.73 -4.72 1.28
C VAL A 25 -2.82 -5.73 1.02
N GLU A 26 -2.46 -7.01 1.10
CA GLU A 26 -3.41 -8.10 1.20
C GLU A 26 -3.27 -8.77 2.56
N LEU A 27 -4.32 -8.63 3.39
CA LEU A 27 -4.36 -9.21 4.72
C LEU A 27 -5.28 -10.45 4.75
N GLU A 28 -4.88 -11.42 5.57
CA GLU A 28 -5.68 -12.61 5.83
C GLU A 28 -6.70 -12.31 6.95
N PRO A 29 -7.94 -12.83 6.85
CA PRO A 29 -8.93 -12.67 7.90
C PRO A 29 -8.51 -13.32 9.23
N PRO A 30 -8.95 -12.77 10.39
CA PRO A 30 -9.77 -11.58 10.51
C PRO A 30 -8.96 -10.29 10.34
N ILE A 31 -9.42 -9.41 9.46
CA ILE A 31 -8.86 -8.06 9.29
C ILE A 31 -9.62 -7.14 10.24
N THR A 32 -8.95 -6.65 11.28
CA THR A 32 -9.48 -5.62 12.16
C THR A 32 -8.95 -4.26 11.76
N PHE A 33 -9.71 -3.20 12.04
CA PHE A 33 -9.27 -1.83 11.81
C PHE A 33 -8.01 -1.50 12.62
N ASP A 34 -7.91 -1.98 13.87
CA ASP A 34 -6.73 -1.78 14.70
C ASP A 34 -5.46 -2.37 14.05
N ARG A 35 -5.53 -3.61 13.56
CA ARG A 35 -4.39 -4.24 12.86
C ARG A 35 -4.01 -3.49 11.59
N TYR A 36 -4.99 -2.92 10.88
CA TYR A 36 -4.74 -2.10 9.70
C TYR A 36 -3.97 -0.83 10.07
N MET A 37 -4.39 -0.15 11.14
CA MET A 37 -3.75 1.06 11.64
C MET A 37 -2.35 0.78 12.21
N ASP A 38 -2.17 -0.34 12.92
CA ASP A 38 -0.86 -0.76 13.43
C ASP A 38 0.16 -0.92 12.29
N ILE A 39 -0.24 -1.56 11.18
CA ILE A 39 0.62 -1.70 10.00
C ILE A 39 0.92 -0.33 9.39
N LYS A 40 -0.09 0.55 9.31
CA LYS A 40 0.10 1.91 8.78
C LYS A 40 1.15 2.65 9.58
N PHE A 41 0.96 2.77 10.90
CA PHE A 41 1.88 3.50 11.77
C PHE A 41 3.27 2.87 11.78
N TYR A 42 3.36 1.55 11.79
CA TYR A 42 4.64 0.86 11.66
C TYR A 42 5.38 1.26 10.38
N LEU A 43 4.69 1.34 9.24
CA LEU A 43 5.32 1.74 7.98
C LEU A 43 5.69 3.23 7.98
N GLU A 44 4.82 4.10 8.49
CA GLU A 44 5.10 5.54 8.60
C GLU A 44 6.33 5.82 9.48
N ASP A 45 6.44 5.15 10.61
CA ASP A 45 7.57 5.29 11.55
C ASP A 45 8.89 4.83 10.93
N ASN A 46 8.87 3.74 10.15
CA ASN A 46 10.07 3.21 9.50
C ASN A 46 10.47 3.99 8.23
N LEU A 47 9.51 4.53 7.49
CA LEU A 47 9.74 5.24 6.23
C LEU A 47 9.94 6.75 6.43
N GLY A 48 9.55 7.30 7.58
CA GLY A 48 9.64 8.73 7.88
C GLY A 48 8.73 9.60 7.00
N LYS A 49 7.73 8.99 6.35
CA LYS A 49 6.77 9.64 5.46
C LYS A 49 5.38 9.08 5.73
N LYS A 50 4.36 9.85 5.38
CA LYS A 50 2.98 9.37 5.39
C LYS A 50 2.81 8.21 4.43
N VAL A 51 2.02 7.23 4.84
CA VAL A 51 1.71 6.03 4.08
C VAL A 51 0.21 5.96 3.86
N ASP A 52 -0.20 5.84 2.60
CA ASP A 52 -1.56 5.47 2.27
C ASP A 52 -1.63 3.96 2.08
N LEU A 53 -2.20 3.27 3.06
CA LEU A 53 -2.48 1.86 2.93
C LEU A 53 -3.73 1.69 2.08
N VAL A 54 -3.67 0.76 1.12
CA VAL A 54 -4.83 0.36 0.31
C VAL A 54 -4.98 -1.16 0.35
N SER A 55 -6.17 -1.61 0.78
CA SER A 55 -6.49 -3.04 0.78
C SER A 55 -6.79 -3.53 -0.63
N TRP A 56 -6.06 -4.54 -1.10
CA TRP A 56 -6.30 -5.16 -2.41
C TRP A 56 -7.76 -5.56 -2.63
N LYS A 57 -8.40 -6.10 -1.59
CA LYS A 57 -9.81 -6.54 -1.62
C LYS A 57 -10.81 -5.39 -1.72
N SER A 58 -10.39 -4.16 -1.44
CA SER A 58 -11.24 -2.96 -1.48
C SER A 58 -11.19 -2.22 -2.81
N LEU A 59 -10.23 -2.56 -3.68
CA LEU A 59 -10.11 -1.96 -5.00
C LEU A 59 -11.23 -2.42 -5.94
N LYS A 60 -11.71 -1.50 -6.76
CA LYS A 60 -12.59 -1.84 -7.89
C LYS A 60 -11.80 -2.68 -8.90
N PRO A 61 -12.42 -3.66 -9.59
CA PRO A 61 -11.71 -4.52 -10.54
C PRO A 61 -10.90 -3.76 -11.60
N GLN A 62 -11.42 -2.63 -12.10
CA GLN A 62 -10.71 -1.79 -13.07
C GLN A 62 -9.42 -1.18 -12.51
N LEU A 63 -9.39 -0.87 -11.22
CA LEU A 63 -8.19 -0.36 -10.55
C LEU A 63 -7.22 -1.49 -10.20
N GLN A 64 -7.73 -2.68 -9.90
CA GLN A 64 -6.88 -3.86 -9.66
C GLN A 64 -5.99 -4.16 -10.87
N GLU A 65 -6.54 -4.18 -12.09
CA GLU A 65 -5.76 -4.43 -13.31
C GLU A 65 -4.69 -3.36 -13.58
N ILE A 66 -4.94 -2.11 -13.20
CA ILE A 66 -3.97 -1.02 -13.34
C ILE A 66 -2.87 -1.19 -12.30
N VAL A 67 -3.26 -1.39 -11.04
CA VAL A 67 -2.31 -1.53 -9.93
C VAL A 67 -1.46 -2.79 -10.11
N GLU A 68 -2.00 -3.91 -10.58
CA GLU A 68 -1.23 -5.12 -10.87
C GLU A 68 -0.10 -4.90 -11.90
N LYS A 69 -0.28 -3.99 -12.85
CA LYS A 69 0.74 -3.69 -13.87
C LYS A 69 1.82 -2.73 -13.37
N GLU A 70 1.48 -1.88 -12.41
CA GLU A 70 2.36 -0.82 -11.89
C GLU A 70 2.98 -1.18 -10.53
N ALA A 71 2.41 -2.16 -9.81
CA ALA A 71 2.82 -2.51 -8.47
C ALA A 71 4.16 -3.24 -8.46
N VAL A 72 5.06 -2.77 -7.60
CA VAL A 72 6.32 -3.43 -7.29
C VAL A 72 6.13 -4.26 -6.03
N HIS A 73 6.08 -5.57 -6.21
CA HIS A 73 5.93 -6.51 -5.10
C HIS A 73 7.22 -6.66 -4.30
N VAL A 74 7.09 -6.60 -2.97
CA VAL A 74 8.20 -6.88 -2.06
C VAL A 74 8.22 -8.39 -1.76
N PRO A 75 9.36 -9.08 -1.97
CA PRO A 75 9.48 -10.53 -1.71
C PRO A 75 9.47 -10.89 -0.22
#